data_AF-A0A941S202-F1
#
_entry.id   AF-A0A941S202-F1
#
_cell.length_a   1.000
_cell.length_b   1.000
_cell.length_c   1.000
_cell.angle_alpha   90.00
_cell.angle_beta   90.00
_cell.angle_gamma   90.00
#
_symmetry.space_group_name_H-M   'P 1'
#
loop_
_entity.id
_entity.type
_entity.pdbx_description
1 polymer ?
#
loop_
_entity_poly.entity_id
_entity_poly.type
_entity_poly.pdbx_seq_one_letter_code
_entity_poly.pdbx_strand_id
1 'polypeptide(L)'
;MSARFAGSQRVGDRRRRRLAVEAEGTTAEDAPRHALPAPAGVKRMLDMPNTSAPCQVTENSSNPPELPINQVVPLERWKYSIAGVAVLAVNGSLVALGQLSRKLAAWAGPQFAELFAPASGPATKWFSGILVGLAAQLSLLIWWGRSRSTKDFDGRYWLWTQTAIAWFLLSGCLALNGGQVAADVLKTIQPTIPTTWLPLAWIVPALVAGLFVERGLRREMRGCRASRVLMIGAWLSYLATAAIDLGAAASISPRAQLQLQQIALLTGHAALFFSMWVHARHVFHVSPDPVVIPVRTWKIPRPQLRLPRIWPFVRRTSAVAVLGAATPETEATFEIPKSRQAKRRETSQREPSLPEAPAAETPVKSTPTPIPAAPAEIDELAELERMADEDAQHAADQAAHTAPAAESIVPKSHFRIDSRHEPMELEDVSQAQHEASQKSSDNSDYEGEDDDDSSGRADLKGLSKKQRRRLIQEQRARERANRGQ
;
A
#
# COMPACT_ATOMS: atom_id res chain seq x y z
N MET A 1 -13.94 -32.25 -4.48
CA MET A 1 -13.08 -31.05 -4.47
C MET A 1 -13.92 -29.84 -4.07
N SER A 2 -13.81 -29.35 -2.83
CA SER A 2 -14.56 -28.18 -2.39
C SER A 2 -13.88 -26.92 -2.94
N ALA A 3 -14.56 -26.22 -3.84
CA ALA A 3 -14.11 -24.94 -4.35
C ALA A 3 -14.12 -23.92 -3.20
N ARG A 4 -13.00 -23.82 -2.47
CA ARG A 4 -12.76 -22.72 -1.53
C ARG A 4 -12.58 -21.47 -2.37
N PHE A 5 -13.65 -20.70 -2.50
CA PHE A 5 -13.63 -19.37 -3.09
C PHE A 5 -12.49 -18.59 -2.43
N ALA A 6 -11.53 -18.05 -3.20
CA ALA A 6 -10.33 -17.36 -2.69
C ALA A 6 -10.62 -16.09 -1.84
N GLY A 7 -11.89 -15.82 -1.53
CA GLY A 7 -12.35 -14.81 -0.59
C GLY A 7 -13.14 -15.33 0.62
N SER A 8 -13.43 -16.63 0.75
CA SER A 8 -14.26 -17.14 1.87
C SER A 8 -13.56 -17.02 3.23
N GLN A 9 -12.24 -17.23 3.28
CA GLN A 9 -11.43 -16.90 4.46
C GLN A 9 -11.47 -15.40 4.79
N ARG A 10 -11.50 -14.53 3.79
CA ARG A 10 -11.59 -13.07 3.97
C ARG A 10 -12.96 -12.64 4.55
N VAL A 11 -14.03 -13.33 4.18
CA VAL A 11 -15.36 -13.11 4.77
C VAL A 11 -15.41 -13.61 6.21
N GLY A 12 -14.77 -14.76 6.48
CA GLY A 12 -14.62 -15.31 7.84
C GLY A 12 -13.88 -14.35 8.78
N ASP A 13 -12.73 -13.84 8.36
CA ASP A 13 -11.95 -12.87 9.15
C ASP A 13 -12.66 -11.52 9.32
N ARG A 14 -13.30 -11.00 8.26
CA ARG A 14 -14.14 -9.80 8.37
C ARG A 14 -15.26 -9.99 9.38
N ARG A 15 -15.93 -11.16 9.36
CA ARG A 15 -17.01 -11.48 10.30
C ARG A 15 -16.48 -11.63 11.71
N ARG A 16 -15.36 -12.33 11.93
CA ARG A 16 -14.74 -12.47 13.25
C ARG A 16 -14.34 -11.12 13.85
N ARG A 17 -13.74 -10.23 13.05
CA ARG A 17 -13.37 -8.88 13.51
C ARG A 17 -14.59 -8.03 13.84
N ARG A 18 -15.67 -8.10 13.05
CA ARG A 18 -16.94 -7.42 13.38
C ARG A 18 -17.55 -7.95 14.66
N LEU A 19 -17.59 -9.27 14.83
CA LEU A 19 -18.13 -9.89 16.04
C LEU A 19 -17.30 -9.53 17.28
N ALA A 20 -15.97 -9.42 17.17
CA ALA A 20 -15.13 -8.98 18.27
C ALA A 20 -15.40 -7.52 18.67
N VAL A 21 -15.50 -6.61 17.69
CA VAL A 21 -15.79 -5.19 17.94
C VAL A 21 -17.22 -4.99 18.49
N GLU A 22 -18.20 -5.75 18.00
CA GLU A 22 -19.57 -5.72 18.51
C GLU A 22 -19.66 -6.32 19.94
N ALA A 23 -18.82 -7.30 20.28
CA ALA A 23 -18.74 -7.86 21.63
C ALA A 23 -18.11 -6.89 22.65
N GLU A 24 -17.09 -6.13 22.25
CA GLU A 24 -16.50 -5.08 23.11
C GLU A 24 -17.44 -3.87 23.26
N GLY A 25 -18.15 -3.49 22.20
CA GLY A 25 -19.09 -2.35 22.23
C GLY A 25 -20.38 -2.60 23.01
N THR A 26 -20.68 -3.83 23.40
CA THR A 26 -21.92 -4.18 24.14
C THR A 26 -21.71 -4.39 25.64
N THR A 27 -20.47 -4.37 26.12
CA THR A 27 -20.16 -4.57 27.56
C THR A 27 -19.87 -3.29 28.34
N ALA A 28 -19.71 -2.15 27.68
CA ALA A 28 -19.38 -0.89 28.33
C ALA A 28 -20.26 0.26 27.82
N GLU A 29 -21.54 0.25 28.18
CA GLU A 29 -22.23 1.47 28.60
C GLU A 29 -23.58 1.10 29.20
N ASP A 30 -23.75 1.55 30.43
CA ASP A 30 -25.00 1.67 31.16
C ASP A 30 -26.08 2.29 30.29
N ALA A 31 -26.81 1.46 29.54
CA ALA A 31 -28.21 1.78 29.29
C ALA A 31 -28.86 1.76 30.68
N PRO A 32 -29.38 2.90 31.19
CA PRO A 32 -30.28 2.86 32.32
C PRO A 32 -31.45 2.01 31.87
N ARG A 33 -31.44 0.73 32.24
CA ARG A 33 -32.63 -0.09 32.20
C ARG A 33 -33.62 0.67 33.06
N HIS A 34 -34.56 1.35 32.42
CA HIS A 34 -35.85 1.63 33.02
C HIS A 34 -36.34 0.28 33.53
N ALA A 35 -36.05 0.02 34.80
CA ALA A 35 -36.56 -1.10 35.53
C ALA A 35 -38.08 -0.93 35.47
N LEU A 36 -38.72 -1.73 34.63
CA LEU A 36 -40.13 -2.02 34.83
C LEU A 36 -40.24 -2.49 36.29
N PRO A 37 -41.12 -1.87 37.10
CA PRO A 37 -41.24 -2.22 38.50
C PRO A 37 -41.55 -3.72 38.58
N ALA A 38 -40.65 -4.45 39.24
CA ALA A 38 -40.88 -5.86 39.51
C ALA A 38 -42.20 -5.98 40.30
N PRO A 39 -43.09 -6.92 39.93
CA PRO A 39 -44.36 -7.10 40.62
C PRO A 39 -44.09 -7.40 42.11
N ALA A 40 -44.78 -6.67 42.98
CA ALA A 40 -44.69 -6.81 44.42
C ALA A 40 -45.04 -8.25 44.82
N GLY A 41 -44.07 -9.00 45.37
CA GLY A 41 -44.31 -10.30 45.97
C GLY A 41 -43.25 -11.37 45.75
N VAL A 42 -42.34 -11.21 44.79
CA VAL A 42 -41.28 -12.22 44.57
C VAL A 42 -40.05 -11.87 45.41
N LYS A 43 -40.03 -12.38 46.64
CA LYS A 43 -38.80 -12.50 47.44
C LYS A 43 -37.85 -13.43 46.70
N ARG A 44 -36.99 -12.89 45.83
CA ARG A 44 -35.80 -13.60 45.36
C ARG A 44 -34.86 -13.73 46.54
N MET A 45 -34.77 -14.96 47.03
CA MET A 45 -33.80 -15.47 47.98
C MET A 45 -32.40 -15.18 47.43
N LEU A 46 -31.86 -14.04 47.85
CA LEU A 46 -30.49 -13.59 47.65
C LEU A 46 -29.66 -14.25 48.74
N ASP A 47 -29.34 -15.53 48.56
CA ASP A 47 -28.32 -16.22 49.33
C ASP A 47 -27.42 -16.96 48.34
N MET A 48 -26.32 -16.31 47.97
CA MET A 48 -25.00 -16.91 47.84
C MET A 48 -23.96 -15.78 47.76
N PRO A 49 -23.44 -15.31 48.91
CA PRO A 49 -22.23 -14.51 48.99
C PRO A 49 -21.04 -15.47 49.04
N ASN A 50 -20.51 -15.91 47.89
CA ASN A 50 -19.15 -16.47 47.77
C ASN A 50 -18.85 -16.93 46.34
N THR A 51 -18.83 -15.98 45.40
CA THR A 51 -18.04 -16.17 44.17
C THR A 51 -17.38 -14.86 43.77
N SER A 52 -16.84 -14.17 44.79
CA SER A 52 -15.75 -13.21 44.64
C SER A 52 -14.42 -13.97 44.58
N ALA A 53 -14.31 -14.97 43.71
CA ALA A 53 -13.01 -15.20 43.12
C ALA A 53 -12.88 -14.04 42.14
N PRO A 54 -12.05 -13.00 42.39
CA PRO A 54 -11.63 -12.15 41.30
C PRO A 54 -11.12 -13.14 40.27
N CYS A 55 -11.80 -13.21 39.13
CA CYS A 55 -11.17 -13.73 37.95
C CYS A 55 -10.04 -12.74 37.72
N GLN A 56 -8.91 -12.98 38.40
CA GLN A 56 -7.60 -12.61 37.94
C GLN A 56 -7.53 -13.35 36.61
N VAL A 57 -8.14 -12.74 35.58
CA VAL A 57 -7.69 -12.86 34.22
C VAL A 57 -6.24 -12.52 34.39
N THR A 58 -5.43 -13.55 34.51
CA THR A 58 -4.00 -13.42 34.55
C THR A 58 -3.70 -12.68 33.26
N GLU A 59 -3.44 -11.38 33.38
CA GLU A 59 -2.88 -10.49 32.35
C GLU A 59 -1.51 -10.97 31.87
N ASN A 60 -1.16 -12.23 32.14
CA ASN A 60 -0.21 -13.05 31.44
C ASN A 60 -0.74 -13.47 30.05
N SER A 61 -1.78 -12.83 29.50
CA SER A 61 -1.92 -12.76 28.05
C SER A 61 -0.72 -11.97 27.56
N SER A 62 0.33 -12.70 27.22
CA SER A 62 1.55 -12.24 26.56
C SER A 62 1.22 -11.13 25.58
N ASN A 63 1.28 -9.87 26.03
CA ASN A 63 1.16 -8.75 25.13
C ASN A 63 2.28 -8.98 24.12
N PRO A 64 1.96 -9.13 22.82
CA PRO A 64 2.98 -9.44 21.83
C PRO A 64 4.07 -8.38 21.98
N PRO A 65 5.34 -8.80 22.04
CA PRO A 65 6.44 -7.91 22.39
C PRO A 65 6.29 -6.61 21.61
N GLU A 66 6.16 -5.49 22.34
CA GLU A 66 6.03 -4.18 21.73
C GLU A 66 7.33 -3.92 20.97
N LEU A 67 7.27 -4.06 19.65
CA LEU A 67 8.41 -3.71 18.80
C LEU A 67 8.78 -2.25 19.10
N PRO A 68 10.07 -1.92 19.23
CA PRO A 68 10.53 -0.56 19.53
C PRO A 68 10.37 0.36 18.30
N ILE A 69 9.14 0.54 17.82
CA ILE A 69 8.77 1.32 16.64
C ILE A 69 9.23 2.77 16.80
N ASN A 70 9.21 3.29 18.03
CA ASN A 70 9.64 4.65 18.35
C ASN A 70 11.14 4.89 18.07
N GLN A 71 11.97 3.84 18.06
CA GLN A 71 13.39 3.95 17.70
C GLN A 71 13.57 4.07 16.18
N VAL A 72 12.78 3.34 15.40
CA VAL A 72 12.88 3.33 13.92
C VAL A 72 12.13 4.51 13.28
N VAL A 73 10.99 4.89 13.85
CA VAL A 73 10.11 5.94 13.36
C VAL A 73 9.92 7.00 14.45
N PRO A 74 10.85 7.97 14.56
CA PRO A 74 10.80 8.96 15.61
C PRO A 74 9.57 9.86 15.52
N LEU A 75 9.07 10.32 16.68
CA LEU A 75 7.98 11.29 16.76
C LEU A 75 8.45 12.68 16.31
N GLU A 76 9.69 13.04 16.63
CA GLU A 76 10.22 14.38 16.48
C GLU A 76 10.69 14.65 15.05
N ARG A 77 10.21 15.76 14.46
CA ARG A 77 10.45 16.10 13.05
C ARG A 77 11.91 16.44 12.75
N TRP A 78 12.63 17.02 13.71
CA TRP A 78 14.02 17.44 13.52
C TRP A 78 14.98 16.27 13.24
N LYS A 79 14.68 15.07 13.76
CA LYS A 79 15.48 13.85 13.49
C LYS A 79 15.48 13.50 12.01
N TYR A 80 14.36 13.69 11.31
CA TYR A 80 14.26 13.52 9.86
C TYR A 80 15.10 14.56 9.11
N SER A 81 15.14 15.79 9.60
CA SER A 81 15.97 16.85 9.01
C SER A 81 17.46 16.54 9.15
N ILE A 82 17.92 16.11 10.34
CA ILE A 82 19.32 15.73 10.55
C ILE A 82 19.70 14.54 9.67
N ALA A 83 18.87 13.50 9.64
CA ALA A 83 19.11 12.36 8.77
C ALA A 83 19.08 12.78 7.28
N GLY A 84 18.20 13.72 6.91
CA GLY A 84 18.16 14.38 5.60
C GLY A 84 19.50 14.99 5.23
N VAL A 85 20.03 15.85 6.11
CA VAL A 85 21.34 16.49 5.93
C VAL A 85 22.45 15.46 5.85
N ALA A 86 22.43 14.42 6.69
CA ALA A 86 23.43 13.36 6.67
C ALA A 86 23.42 12.58 5.33
N VAL A 87 22.25 12.16 4.85
CA VAL A 87 22.11 11.47 3.56
C VAL A 87 22.53 12.37 2.39
N LEU A 88 22.17 13.65 2.42
CA LEU A 88 22.60 14.62 1.41
C LEU A 88 24.10 14.88 1.45
N ALA A 89 24.72 14.89 2.64
CA ALA A 89 26.16 15.01 2.79
C ALA A 89 26.90 13.79 2.21
N VAL A 90 26.37 12.58 2.43
CA VAL A 90 26.90 11.35 1.79
C VAL A 90 26.76 11.42 0.27
N ASN A 91 25.59 11.83 -0.23
CA ASN A 91 25.38 12.05 -1.68
C ASN A 91 26.37 13.05 -2.27
N GLY A 92 26.51 14.22 -1.64
CA GLY A 92 27.47 15.25 -2.05
C GLY A 92 28.91 14.74 -2.02
N SER A 93 29.27 13.96 -1.00
CA SER A 93 30.58 13.34 -0.88
C SER A 93 30.85 12.33 -2.00
N LEU A 94 29.89 11.45 -2.33
CA LEU A 94 30.03 10.50 -3.44
C LEU A 94 30.21 11.21 -4.79
N VAL A 95 29.45 12.28 -5.02
CA VAL A 95 29.59 13.09 -6.23
C VAL A 95 30.96 13.77 -6.26
N ALA A 96 31.37 14.44 -5.17
CA ALA A 96 32.66 15.13 -5.06
C ALA A 96 33.85 14.18 -5.24
N LEU A 97 33.81 13.01 -4.58
CA LEU A 97 34.81 11.95 -4.74
C LEU A 97 34.84 11.43 -6.18
N GLY A 98 33.70 11.29 -6.83
CA GLY A 98 33.65 10.95 -8.26
C GLY A 98 34.31 12.01 -9.15
N GLN A 99 34.20 13.29 -8.80
CA GLN A 99 34.90 14.36 -9.53
C GLN A 99 36.43 14.32 -9.30
N LEU A 100 36.85 14.09 -8.05
CA LEU A 100 38.25 14.08 -7.62
C LEU A 100 38.96 12.75 -7.86
N SER A 101 38.21 11.69 -8.19
CA SER A 101 38.68 10.30 -8.36
C SER A 101 39.96 10.20 -9.18
N ARG A 102 40.05 10.88 -10.33
CA ARG A 102 41.24 10.85 -11.19
C ARG A 102 42.48 11.48 -10.56
N LYS A 103 42.30 12.55 -9.77
CA LYS A 103 43.40 13.22 -9.06
C LYS A 103 43.86 12.35 -7.88
N LEU A 104 42.90 11.78 -7.16
CA LEU A 104 43.15 10.93 -6.00
C LEU A 104 43.70 9.56 -6.38
N ALA A 105 43.43 9.05 -7.59
CA ALA A 105 43.95 7.78 -8.06
C ALA A 105 45.48 7.74 -8.13
N ALA A 106 46.14 8.88 -8.34
CA ALA A 106 47.59 8.96 -8.29
C ALA A 106 48.15 8.64 -6.89
N TRP A 107 47.36 8.87 -5.83
CA TRP A 107 47.75 8.63 -4.44
C TRP A 107 47.14 7.34 -3.87
N ALA A 108 45.87 7.08 -4.12
CA ALA A 108 45.11 5.95 -3.58
C ALA A 108 45.07 4.70 -4.49
N GLY A 109 45.67 4.78 -5.69
CA GLY A 109 45.68 3.69 -6.68
C GLY A 109 44.49 3.69 -7.64
N PRO A 110 44.56 2.88 -8.72
CA PRO A 110 43.56 2.84 -9.78
C PRO A 110 42.19 2.32 -9.30
N GLN A 111 42.16 1.42 -8.32
CA GLN A 111 40.93 0.86 -7.75
C GLN A 111 40.06 1.94 -7.09
N PHE A 112 40.68 3.00 -6.56
CA PHE A 112 39.95 4.13 -6.00
C PHE A 112 39.15 4.88 -7.08
N ALA A 113 39.74 5.06 -8.27
CA ALA A 113 39.02 5.67 -9.39
C ALA A 113 37.86 4.80 -9.89
N GLU A 114 38.03 3.48 -9.89
CA GLU A 114 36.97 2.54 -10.27
C GLU A 114 35.82 2.54 -9.25
N LEU A 115 36.14 2.54 -7.94
CA LEU A 115 35.17 2.53 -6.86
C LEU A 115 34.21 3.73 -6.91
N PHE A 116 34.77 4.91 -7.21
CA PHE A 116 34.04 6.19 -7.28
C PHE A 116 33.80 6.65 -8.73
N ALA A 117 33.85 5.76 -9.72
CA ALA A 117 33.55 6.12 -11.10
C ALA A 117 32.16 6.78 -11.19
N PRO A 118 32.02 7.93 -11.87
CA PRO A 118 30.75 8.64 -11.93
C PRO A 118 29.67 7.79 -12.60
N ALA A 119 28.47 7.78 -12.02
CA ALA A 119 27.29 6.98 -12.40
C ALA A 119 27.43 5.44 -12.34
N SER A 120 28.60 4.87 -12.61
CA SER A 120 28.82 3.42 -12.72
C SER A 120 29.61 2.80 -11.55
N GLY A 121 30.19 3.62 -10.68
CA GLY A 121 31.04 3.20 -9.57
C GLY A 121 30.30 2.32 -8.55
N PRO A 122 30.91 1.21 -8.08
CA PRO A 122 30.32 0.33 -7.09
C PRO A 122 29.82 1.07 -5.84
N ALA A 123 30.54 2.07 -5.33
CA ALA A 123 30.13 2.80 -4.12
C ALA A 123 28.76 3.49 -4.31
N THR A 124 28.55 4.11 -5.47
CA THR A 124 27.27 4.77 -5.80
C THR A 124 26.15 3.75 -5.97
N LYS A 125 26.44 2.60 -6.58
CA LYS A 125 25.47 1.50 -6.77
C LYS A 125 25.04 0.89 -5.43
N TRP A 126 26.00 0.56 -4.56
CA TRP A 126 25.75 0.03 -3.23
C TRP A 126 24.92 1.00 -2.39
N PHE A 127 25.31 2.27 -2.37
CA PHE A 127 24.58 3.29 -1.61
C PHE A 127 23.15 3.49 -2.15
N SER A 128 22.98 3.56 -3.47
CA SER A 128 21.65 3.59 -4.11
C SER A 128 20.80 2.38 -3.74
N GLY A 129 21.39 1.18 -3.79
CA GLY A 129 20.76 -0.07 -3.37
C GLY A 129 20.32 -0.02 -1.90
N ILE A 130 21.20 0.42 -0.99
CA ILE A 130 20.87 0.58 0.44
C ILE A 130 19.68 1.52 0.63
N LEU A 131 19.66 2.70 0.00
CA LEU A 131 18.55 3.64 0.14
C LEU A 131 17.21 3.06 -0.35
N VAL A 132 17.21 2.38 -1.50
CA VAL A 132 16.00 1.73 -2.05
C VAL A 132 15.59 0.53 -1.19
N GLY A 133 16.55 -0.26 -0.70
CA GLY A 133 16.30 -1.37 0.22
C GLY A 133 15.70 -0.91 1.55
N LEU A 134 16.20 0.20 2.11
CA LEU A 134 15.61 0.83 3.30
C LEU A 134 14.18 1.34 3.01
N ALA A 135 13.93 1.90 1.82
CA ALA A 135 12.57 2.28 1.40
C ALA A 135 11.64 1.05 1.29
N ALA A 136 12.16 -0.10 0.84
CA ALA A 136 11.44 -1.37 0.81
C ALA A 136 11.10 -1.87 2.22
N GLN A 137 12.06 -1.84 3.15
CA GLN A 137 11.85 -2.20 4.55
C GLN A 137 10.82 -1.29 5.23
N LEU A 138 10.88 0.03 4.99
CA LEU A 138 9.88 0.98 5.47
C LEU A 138 8.49 0.69 4.87
N SER A 139 8.41 0.23 3.63
CA SER A 139 7.15 -0.19 3.01
C SER A 139 6.56 -1.41 3.70
N LEU A 140 7.38 -2.39 4.11
CA LEU A 140 6.93 -3.52 4.95
C LEU A 140 6.49 -3.05 6.35
N LEU A 141 7.19 -2.08 6.92
CA LEU A 141 6.80 -1.51 8.21
C LEU A 141 5.44 -0.80 8.11
N ILE A 142 5.21 -0.04 7.04
CA ILE A 142 3.91 0.59 6.75
C ILE A 142 2.82 -0.47 6.53
N TRP A 143 3.10 -1.53 5.75
CA TRP A 143 2.20 -2.67 5.58
C TRP A 143 1.79 -3.26 6.94
N TRP A 144 2.77 -3.51 7.80
CA TRP A 144 2.55 -4.06 9.13
C TRP A 144 1.66 -3.15 9.99
N GLY A 145 1.96 -1.85 10.04
CA GLY A 145 1.13 -0.88 10.78
C GLY A 145 -0.30 -0.82 10.24
N ARG A 146 -0.48 -0.84 8.93
CA ARG A 146 -1.79 -0.82 8.26
C ARG A 146 -2.59 -2.11 8.43
N SER A 147 -1.92 -3.26 8.50
CA SER A 147 -2.58 -4.58 8.66
C SER A 147 -3.39 -4.69 9.96
N ARG A 148 -3.04 -3.87 10.95
CA ARG A 148 -3.68 -3.76 12.26
C ARG A 148 -4.83 -2.74 12.30
N SER A 149 -5.00 -1.92 11.26
CA SER A 149 -6.13 -1.00 11.18
C SER A 149 -7.45 -1.79 11.15
N THR A 150 -8.37 -1.43 12.02
CA THR A 150 -9.73 -1.98 12.05
C THR A 150 -10.61 -1.44 10.93
N LYS A 151 -10.18 -0.36 10.25
CA LYS A 151 -10.95 0.31 9.19
C LYS A 151 -10.52 -0.08 7.78
N ASP A 152 -9.34 -0.68 7.59
CA ASP A 152 -8.87 -1.14 6.27
C ASP A 152 -9.45 -2.50 5.85
N PHE A 153 -10.76 -2.51 5.62
CA PHE A 153 -11.44 -3.72 5.16
C PHE A 153 -11.19 -4.04 3.68
N ASP A 154 -10.84 -3.04 2.88
CA ASP A 154 -10.67 -3.16 1.43
C ASP A 154 -9.39 -3.93 1.04
N GLY A 155 -8.54 -4.26 2.02
CA GLY A 155 -7.29 -4.97 1.78
C GLY A 155 -6.23 -4.08 1.13
N ARG A 156 -6.32 -2.76 1.31
CA ARG A 156 -5.40 -1.81 0.66
C ARG A 156 -3.98 -1.91 1.21
N TYR A 157 -3.83 -2.40 2.45
CA TYR A 157 -2.53 -2.73 3.01
C TYR A 157 -1.67 -3.61 2.09
N TRP A 158 -2.25 -4.51 1.27
CA TRP A 158 -1.49 -5.36 0.32
C TRP A 158 -0.69 -4.59 -0.72
N LEU A 159 -1.11 -3.36 -1.07
CA LEU A 159 -0.35 -2.49 -1.95
C LEU A 159 1.05 -2.22 -1.40
N TRP A 160 1.20 -2.11 -0.08
CA TRP A 160 2.48 -1.86 0.56
C TRP A 160 3.42 -3.07 0.49
N THR A 161 2.89 -4.30 0.53
CA THR A 161 3.66 -5.51 0.28
C THR A 161 4.14 -5.56 -1.17
N GLN A 162 3.27 -5.26 -2.13
CA GLN A 162 3.64 -5.19 -3.56
C GLN A 162 4.70 -4.11 -3.80
N THR A 163 4.55 -2.96 -3.14
CA THR A 163 5.52 -1.86 -3.17
C THR A 163 6.87 -2.28 -2.60
N ALA A 164 6.89 -2.98 -1.46
CA ALA A 164 8.11 -3.51 -0.88
C ALA A 164 8.81 -4.50 -1.81
N ILE A 165 8.08 -5.44 -2.42
CA ILE A 165 8.62 -6.39 -3.40
C ILE A 165 9.24 -5.63 -4.58
N ALA A 166 8.52 -4.65 -5.14
CA ALA A 166 9.04 -3.83 -6.24
C ALA A 166 10.32 -3.09 -5.88
N TRP A 167 10.42 -2.53 -4.66
CA TRP A 167 11.62 -1.85 -4.19
C TRP A 167 12.78 -2.81 -3.88
N PHE A 168 12.53 -4.00 -3.32
CA PHE A 168 13.57 -5.01 -3.14
C PHE A 168 14.13 -5.49 -4.47
N LEU A 169 13.26 -5.75 -5.45
CA LEU A 169 13.68 -6.11 -6.80
C LEU A 169 14.50 -4.98 -7.44
N LEU A 170 14.03 -3.73 -7.35
CA LEU A 170 14.79 -2.58 -7.84
C LEU A 170 16.15 -2.45 -7.14
N SER A 171 16.20 -2.60 -5.82
CA SER A 171 17.44 -2.59 -5.03
C SER A 171 18.41 -3.67 -5.50
N GLY A 172 17.93 -4.90 -5.70
CA GLY A 172 18.73 -6.01 -6.23
C GLY A 172 19.26 -5.72 -7.64
N CYS A 173 18.41 -5.18 -8.52
CA CYS A 173 18.83 -4.77 -9.86
C CYS A 173 19.86 -3.64 -9.82
N LEU A 174 19.77 -2.68 -8.90
CA LEU A 174 20.79 -1.64 -8.76
C LEU A 174 22.13 -2.22 -8.27
N ALA A 175 22.10 -3.11 -7.28
CA ALA A 175 23.30 -3.77 -6.76
C ALA A 175 23.99 -4.65 -7.81
N LEU A 176 23.22 -5.37 -8.63
CA LEU A 176 23.71 -6.28 -9.67
C LEU A 176 23.94 -5.62 -11.03
N ASN A 177 23.79 -4.29 -11.12
CA ASN A 177 23.89 -3.55 -12.38
C ASN A 177 22.94 -4.06 -13.49
N GLY A 178 21.70 -4.40 -13.09
CA GLY A 178 20.68 -5.02 -13.94
C GLY A 178 20.35 -4.22 -15.21
N GLY A 179 20.51 -2.89 -15.18
CA GLY A 179 20.35 -2.07 -16.39
C GLY A 179 21.39 -2.38 -17.47
N GLN A 180 22.65 -2.60 -17.09
CA GLN A 180 23.70 -3.01 -18.02
C GLN A 180 23.47 -4.44 -18.50
N VAL A 181 23.11 -5.36 -17.59
CA VAL A 181 22.80 -6.75 -17.95
C VAL A 181 21.65 -6.81 -18.95
N ALA A 182 20.59 -6.02 -18.75
CA ALA A 182 19.48 -5.94 -19.69
C ALA A 182 19.91 -5.40 -21.06
N ALA A 183 20.77 -4.38 -21.09
CA ALA A 183 21.34 -3.84 -22.32
C ALA A 183 22.21 -4.87 -23.06
N ASP A 184 23.06 -5.62 -22.34
CA ASP A 184 23.94 -6.64 -22.90
C ASP A 184 23.14 -7.82 -23.46
N VAL A 185 22.10 -8.26 -22.76
CA VAL A 185 21.15 -9.29 -23.25
C VAL A 185 20.44 -8.81 -24.50
N LEU A 186 19.93 -7.57 -24.52
CA LEU A 186 19.25 -7.03 -25.70
C LEU A 186 20.20 -6.92 -26.91
N LYS A 187 21.45 -6.51 -26.68
CA LYS A 187 22.49 -6.44 -27.73
C LYS A 187 22.85 -7.82 -28.26
N THR A 188 22.83 -8.85 -27.41
CA THR A 188 23.08 -10.24 -27.81
C THR A 188 21.93 -10.78 -28.66
N ILE A 189 20.68 -10.49 -28.30
CA ILE A 189 19.49 -10.91 -29.05
C ILE A 189 19.38 -10.17 -30.38
N GLN A 190 19.65 -8.86 -30.39
CA GLN A 190 19.49 -8.00 -31.56
C GLN A 190 20.73 -7.11 -31.75
N PRO A 191 21.78 -7.61 -32.42
CA PRO A 191 23.07 -6.93 -32.56
C PRO A 191 23.02 -5.68 -33.45
N THR A 192 21.96 -5.50 -34.23
CA THR A 192 21.75 -4.34 -35.11
C THR A 192 21.15 -3.13 -34.40
N ILE A 193 20.76 -3.25 -33.12
CA ILE A 193 20.19 -2.13 -32.36
C ILE A 193 21.26 -1.04 -32.13
N PRO A 194 20.97 0.23 -32.46
CA PRO A 194 21.87 1.33 -32.15
C PRO A 194 22.10 1.45 -30.64
N THR A 195 23.33 1.75 -30.22
CA THR A 195 23.71 1.86 -28.80
C THR A 195 22.88 2.90 -28.03
N THR A 196 22.37 3.92 -28.71
CA THR A 196 21.48 4.94 -28.14
C THR A 196 20.14 4.40 -27.67
N TRP A 197 19.70 3.25 -28.17
CA TRP A 197 18.42 2.62 -27.80
C TRP A 197 18.56 1.59 -26.68
N LEU A 198 19.79 1.14 -26.37
CA LEU A 198 20.03 0.14 -25.33
C LEU A 198 19.48 0.53 -23.95
N PRO A 199 19.56 1.80 -23.48
CA PRO A 199 18.97 2.19 -22.20
C PRO A 199 17.45 1.96 -22.11
N LEU A 200 16.73 1.98 -23.23
CA LEU A 200 15.28 1.74 -23.26
C LEU A 200 14.91 0.34 -22.79
N ALA A 201 15.81 -0.64 -22.94
CA ALA A 201 15.62 -2.02 -22.47
C ALA A 201 15.28 -2.07 -20.97
N TRP A 202 15.86 -1.16 -20.19
CA TRP A 202 15.67 -1.08 -18.74
C TRP A 202 14.67 0.02 -18.35
N ILE A 203 14.77 1.20 -18.97
CA ILE A 203 13.95 2.36 -18.62
C ILE A 203 12.46 2.07 -18.84
N VAL A 204 12.08 1.40 -19.93
CA VAL A 204 10.66 1.17 -20.26
C VAL A 204 9.99 0.23 -19.23
N PRO A 205 10.52 -0.97 -18.93
CA PRO A 205 9.96 -1.81 -17.86
C PRO A 205 9.93 -1.12 -16.50
N ALA A 206 11.02 -0.42 -16.13
CA ALA A 206 11.10 0.30 -14.87
C ALA A 206 10.04 1.42 -14.77
N LEU A 207 9.79 2.15 -15.86
CA LEU A 207 8.77 3.19 -15.91
C LEU A 207 7.36 2.61 -15.80
N VAL A 208 7.06 1.51 -16.49
CA VAL A 208 5.75 0.85 -16.42
C VAL A 208 5.47 0.35 -15.00
N ALA A 209 6.42 -0.36 -14.40
CA ALA A 209 6.32 -0.84 -13.01
C ALA A 209 6.22 0.33 -12.02
N GLY A 210 7.05 1.36 -12.20
CA GLY A 210 7.05 2.56 -11.37
C GLY A 210 5.73 3.32 -11.43
N LEU A 211 5.14 3.53 -12.62
CA LEU A 211 3.84 4.19 -12.77
C LEU A 211 2.70 3.39 -12.13
N PHE A 212 2.76 2.06 -12.19
CA PHE A 212 1.78 1.19 -11.54
C PHE A 212 1.82 1.36 -10.01
N VAL A 213 3.01 1.24 -9.41
CA VAL A 213 3.23 1.42 -7.96
C VAL A 213 2.87 2.85 -7.53
N GLU A 214 3.34 3.86 -8.26
CA GLU A 214 3.13 5.27 -7.97
C GLU A 214 1.65 5.66 -7.99
N ARG A 215 0.86 5.11 -8.94
CA ARG A 215 -0.58 5.35 -8.99
C ARG A 215 -1.28 4.85 -7.72
N GLY A 216 -0.83 3.73 -7.17
CA GLY A 216 -1.31 3.21 -5.88
C GLY A 216 -0.89 4.12 -4.73
N LEU A 217 0.41 4.40 -4.63
CA LEU A 217 0.99 5.20 -3.55
C LEU A 217 0.43 6.62 -3.49
N ARG A 218 0.21 7.29 -4.63
CA ARG A 218 -0.43 8.61 -4.68
C ARG A 218 -1.83 8.64 -4.08
N ARG A 219 -2.56 7.52 -4.09
CA ARG A 219 -3.89 7.43 -3.47
C ARG A 219 -3.75 7.26 -1.95
N GLU A 220 -2.82 6.43 -1.51
CA GLU A 220 -2.60 6.15 -0.10
C GLU A 220 -1.91 7.30 0.66
N MET A 221 -1.02 8.03 -0.01
CA MET A 221 -0.26 9.15 0.56
C MET A 221 -1.04 10.48 0.57
N ARG A 222 -2.32 10.51 0.20
CA ARG A 222 -3.12 11.75 0.13
C ARG A 222 -3.21 12.49 1.47
N GLY A 223 -3.16 11.77 2.59
CA GLY A 223 -3.19 12.34 3.94
C GLY A 223 -1.89 13.03 4.36
N CYS A 224 -0.77 12.76 3.68
CA CYS A 224 0.56 13.27 4.06
C CYS A 224 1.17 14.12 2.93
N ARG A 225 0.98 15.44 2.99
CA ARG A 225 1.48 16.37 1.97
C ARG A 225 3.01 16.28 1.78
N ALA A 226 3.77 16.20 2.87
CA ALA A 226 5.23 16.15 2.85
C ALA A 226 5.76 14.92 2.11
N SER A 227 5.27 13.72 2.44
CA SER A 227 5.61 12.48 1.75
C SER A 227 5.25 12.57 0.25
N ARG A 228 4.10 13.13 -0.09
CA ARG A 228 3.71 13.31 -1.50
C ARG A 228 4.64 14.26 -2.26
N VAL A 229 5.07 15.36 -1.66
CA VAL A 229 6.03 16.29 -2.28
C VAL A 229 7.37 15.60 -2.51
N LEU A 230 7.88 14.86 -1.52
CA LEU A 230 9.11 14.08 -1.65
C LEU A 230 8.98 12.99 -2.74
N MET A 231 7.84 12.31 -2.83
CA MET A 231 7.58 11.34 -3.89
C MET A 231 7.59 11.98 -5.29
N ILE A 232 6.96 13.14 -5.44
CA ILE A 232 6.99 13.90 -6.71
C ILE A 232 8.44 14.29 -7.04
N GLY A 233 9.21 14.78 -6.06
CA GLY A 233 10.62 15.09 -6.22
C GLY A 233 11.44 13.88 -6.67
N ALA A 234 11.19 12.70 -6.08
CA ALA A 234 11.83 11.46 -6.49
C ALA A 234 11.51 11.12 -7.96
N TRP A 235 10.23 11.19 -8.33
CA TRP A 235 9.79 10.91 -9.70
C TRP A 235 10.38 11.87 -10.73
N LEU A 236 10.41 13.17 -10.44
CA LEU A 236 11.04 14.18 -11.30
C LEU A 236 12.54 13.92 -11.45
N SER A 237 13.22 13.50 -10.38
CA SER A 237 14.65 13.19 -10.41
C SER A 237 14.95 11.94 -11.26
N TYR A 238 14.10 10.90 -11.17
CA TYR A 238 14.21 9.73 -12.05
C TYR A 238 13.91 10.06 -13.51
N LEU A 239 12.91 10.90 -13.78
CA LEU A 239 12.64 11.38 -15.14
C LEU A 239 13.81 12.19 -15.70
N ALA A 240 14.43 13.05 -14.89
CA ALA A 240 15.62 13.79 -15.30
C ALA A 240 16.77 12.83 -15.65
N THR A 241 16.99 11.80 -14.83
CA THR A 241 17.99 10.75 -15.11
C THR A 241 17.70 10.06 -16.44
N ALA A 242 16.46 9.59 -16.66
CA ALA A 242 16.05 8.93 -17.90
C ALA A 242 16.16 9.86 -19.12
N ALA A 243 15.82 11.14 -18.98
CA ALA A 243 15.95 12.12 -20.05
C ALA A 243 17.43 12.34 -20.43
N ILE A 244 18.33 12.39 -19.44
CA ILE A 244 19.77 12.49 -19.65
C ILE A 244 20.31 11.26 -20.38
N ASP A 245 19.86 10.06 -19.98
CA ASP A 245 20.23 8.79 -20.65
C ASP A 245 19.76 8.72 -22.10
N LEU A 246 18.61 9.32 -22.41
CA LEU A 246 18.05 9.42 -23.76
C LEU A 246 18.65 10.57 -24.59
N GLY A 247 19.67 11.27 -24.07
CA GLY A 247 20.39 12.29 -24.82
C GLY A 247 19.80 13.70 -24.74
N ALA A 248 18.87 13.99 -23.82
CA ALA A 248 18.35 15.36 -23.63
C ALA A 248 19.44 16.38 -23.25
N ALA A 249 20.57 15.89 -22.73
CA ALA A 249 21.74 16.67 -22.35
C ALA A 249 22.90 16.59 -23.36
N ALA A 250 22.64 16.26 -24.64
CA ALA A 250 23.68 16.06 -25.65
C ALA A 250 24.58 17.28 -25.92
N SER A 251 24.14 18.49 -25.57
CA SER A 251 24.93 19.73 -25.69
C SER A 251 25.94 19.93 -24.54
N ILE A 252 25.81 19.15 -23.45
CA ILE A 252 26.65 19.26 -22.26
C ILE A 252 27.88 18.35 -22.42
N SER A 253 29.02 18.73 -21.83
CA SER A 253 30.20 17.87 -21.82
C SER A 253 29.87 16.47 -21.24
N PRO A 254 30.39 15.37 -21.82
CA PRO A 254 30.06 14.01 -21.37
C PRO A 254 30.33 13.77 -19.88
N ARG A 255 31.36 14.42 -19.34
CA ARG A 255 31.70 14.35 -17.92
C ARG A 255 30.62 15.00 -17.04
N ALA A 256 30.15 16.18 -17.42
CA ALA A 256 29.10 16.87 -16.68
C ALA A 256 27.75 16.14 -16.83
N GLN A 257 27.50 15.49 -17.98
CA GLN A 257 26.33 14.63 -18.18
C GLN A 257 26.30 13.48 -17.16
N LEU A 258 27.40 12.73 -17.01
CA LEU A 258 27.50 11.63 -16.04
C LEU A 258 27.34 12.12 -14.59
N GLN A 259 27.87 13.30 -14.27
CA GLN A 259 27.70 13.92 -12.95
C GLN A 259 26.25 14.31 -12.69
N LEU A 260 25.59 14.96 -13.65
CA LEU A 260 24.20 15.37 -13.52
C LEU A 260 23.28 14.14 -13.37
N GLN A 261 23.57 13.08 -14.14
CA GLN A 261 22.88 11.80 -14.01
C GLN A 261 23.04 11.20 -12.60
N GLN A 262 24.27 11.17 -12.07
CA GLN A 262 24.54 10.66 -10.73
C GLN A 262 23.83 11.49 -9.65
N ILE A 263 23.86 12.82 -9.75
CA ILE A 263 23.17 13.73 -8.81
C ILE A 263 21.66 13.49 -8.86
N ALA A 264 21.07 13.45 -10.06
CA ALA A 264 19.64 13.23 -10.23
C ALA A 264 19.22 11.86 -9.66
N LEU A 265 19.96 10.80 -9.96
CA LEU A 265 19.65 9.45 -9.48
C LEU A 265 19.73 9.35 -7.95
N LEU A 266 20.83 9.82 -7.34
CA LEU A 266 21.03 9.81 -5.89
C LEU A 266 19.99 10.66 -5.16
N THR A 267 19.64 11.82 -5.71
CA THR A 267 18.57 12.67 -5.18
C THR A 267 17.23 11.97 -5.26
N GLY A 268 16.95 11.26 -6.35
CA GLY A 268 15.75 10.45 -6.53
C GLY A 268 15.61 9.36 -5.46
N HIS A 269 16.69 8.60 -5.22
CA HIS A 269 16.71 7.56 -4.20
C HIS A 269 16.55 8.11 -2.77
N ALA A 270 17.25 9.20 -2.46
CA ALA A 270 17.11 9.86 -1.15
C ALA A 270 15.68 10.37 -0.94
N ALA A 271 15.11 11.07 -1.93
CA ALA A 271 13.74 11.57 -1.85
C ALA A 271 12.70 10.44 -1.71
N LEU A 272 12.90 9.31 -2.38
CA LEU A 272 12.06 8.11 -2.24
C LEU A 272 12.14 7.54 -0.82
N PHE A 273 13.35 7.37 -0.28
CA PHE A 273 13.57 6.90 1.09
C PHE A 273 12.89 7.82 2.12
N PHE A 274 13.12 9.13 2.06
CA PHE A 274 12.48 10.09 2.96
C PHE A 274 10.97 10.15 2.79
N SER A 275 10.46 9.99 1.56
CA SER A 275 9.02 9.90 1.32
C SER A 275 8.39 8.74 2.09
N MET A 276 9.02 7.56 2.05
CA MET A 276 8.56 6.39 2.81
C MET A 276 8.68 6.60 4.31
N TRP A 277 9.80 7.17 4.78
CA TRP A 277 10.04 7.33 6.20
C TRP A 277 9.09 8.35 6.86
N VAL A 278 8.84 9.47 6.18
CA VAL A 278 7.85 10.47 6.60
C VAL A 278 6.43 9.89 6.53
N HIS A 279 6.13 9.04 5.54
CA HIS A 279 4.83 8.37 5.49
C HIS A 279 4.64 7.35 6.61
N ALA A 280 5.67 6.56 6.92
CA ALA A 280 5.66 5.65 8.06
C ALA A 280 5.32 6.39 9.35
N ARG A 281 5.94 7.56 9.59
CA ARG A 281 5.59 8.45 10.70
C ARG A 281 4.10 8.82 10.71
N HIS A 282 3.55 9.18 9.56
CA HIS A 282 2.13 9.51 9.45
C HIS A 282 1.23 8.32 9.80
N VAL A 283 1.59 7.11 9.35
CA VAL A 283 0.82 5.89 9.62
C VAL A 283 0.84 5.52 11.10
N PHE A 284 2.00 5.56 11.75
CA PHE A 284 2.11 5.18 13.16
C PHE A 284 1.62 6.25 14.15
N HIS A 285 1.89 7.53 13.88
CA HIS A 285 1.69 8.58 14.86
C HIS A 285 0.51 9.51 14.57
N VAL A 286 -0.11 9.43 13.38
CA VAL A 286 -1.22 10.33 13.01
C VAL A 286 -2.49 9.54 12.68
N SER A 287 -2.42 8.60 11.73
CA SER A 287 -3.57 7.80 11.34
C SER A 287 -3.11 6.49 10.70
N PRO A 288 -3.32 5.34 11.37
CA PRO A 288 -3.09 4.04 10.75
C PRO A 288 -4.15 3.72 9.69
N ASP A 289 -5.30 4.40 9.73
CA ASP A 289 -6.42 4.14 8.84
C ASP A 289 -6.18 4.70 7.44
N PRO A 290 -6.54 3.96 6.39
CA PRO A 290 -6.42 4.44 5.02
C PRO A 290 -7.38 5.62 4.80
N VAL A 291 -6.98 6.55 3.93
CA VAL A 291 -7.85 7.68 3.57
C VAL A 291 -9.13 7.13 2.94
N VAL A 292 -10.27 7.55 3.48
CA VAL A 292 -11.59 7.21 2.91
C VAL A 292 -11.64 7.83 1.52
N ILE A 293 -11.47 7.00 0.51
CA ILE A 293 -11.63 7.43 -0.88
C ILE A 293 -13.14 7.53 -1.08
N PRO A 294 -13.69 8.73 -1.33
CA PRO A 294 -15.08 8.82 -1.74
C PRO A 294 -15.19 7.96 -2.99
N VAL A 295 -16.00 6.90 -2.94
CA VAL A 295 -16.28 6.07 -4.10
C VAL A 295 -16.91 7.03 -5.10
N ARG A 296 -16.09 7.51 -6.04
CA ARG A 296 -16.54 8.37 -7.12
C ARG A 296 -17.37 7.45 -7.98
N THR A 297 -18.65 7.32 -7.62
CA THR A 297 -19.65 6.76 -8.50
C THR A 297 -19.56 7.65 -9.72
N TRP A 298 -18.87 7.16 -10.74
CA TRP A 298 -18.93 7.72 -12.07
C TRP A 298 -20.38 7.52 -12.50
N LYS A 299 -21.26 8.40 -11.99
CA LYS A 299 -22.47 8.75 -12.66
C LYS A 299 -21.95 9.45 -13.89
N ILE A 300 -21.67 8.65 -14.93
CA ILE A 300 -21.59 9.16 -16.30
C ILE A 300 -22.80 10.09 -16.35
N PRO A 301 -22.60 11.42 -16.43
CA PRO A 301 -23.72 12.32 -16.55
C PRO A 301 -24.37 11.83 -17.81
N ARG A 302 -25.46 11.05 -17.67
CA ARG A 302 -26.21 10.56 -18.82
C ARG A 302 -26.54 11.85 -19.51
N PRO A 303 -25.91 12.16 -20.67
CA PRO A 303 -26.22 13.39 -21.33
C PRO A 303 -27.73 13.29 -21.47
N GLN A 304 -28.45 14.23 -20.88
CA GLN A 304 -29.86 14.39 -21.18
C GLN A 304 -29.91 14.95 -22.60
N LEU A 305 -29.38 14.20 -23.56
CA LEU A 305 -29.77 14.22 -24.95
C LEU A 305 -31.25 13.84 -24.87
N ARG A 306 -32.06 14.86 -24.58
CA ARG A 306 -33.45 14.92 -24.99
C ARG A 306 -33.38 14.84 -26.50
N LEU A 307 -33.20 13.63 -27.02
CA LEU A 307 -33.44 13.36 -28.42
C LEU A 307 -34.85 13.87 -28.66
N PRO A 308 -35.03 14.89 -29.53
CA PRO A 308 -36.35 15.33 -29.90
C PRO A 308 -37.11 14.08 -30.34
N ARG A 309 -38.34 13.96 -29.87
CA ARG A 309 -39.21 12.79 -30.03
C ARG A 309 -39.70 12.74 -31.49
N ILE A 310 -38.78 12.64 -32.45
CA ILE A 310 -39.08 12.55 -33.88
C ILE A 310 -39.33 11.07 -34.19
N TRP A 311 -40.45 10.53 -33.70
CA TRP A 311 -40.96 9.26 -34.21
C TRP A 311 -42.47 9.31 -34.37
N PRO A 312 -42.95 9.82 -35.53
CA PRO A 312 -44.27 9.44 -36.01
C PRO A 312 -44.24 9.04 -37.49
N PHE A 313 -43.25 8.27 -37.98
CA PHE A 313 -43.23 7.90 -39.41
C PHE A 313 -42.87 6.46 -39.77
N VAL A 314 -42.68 5.53 -38.82
CA VAL A 314 -42.53 4.10 -39.15
C VAL A 314 -43.78 3.31 -38.74
N ARG A 315 -44.91 3.71 -39.33
CA ARG A 315 -46.12 2.89 -39.44
C ARG A 315 -46.74 3.18 -40.81
N ARG A 316 -46.25 2.51 -41.86
CA ARG A 316 -46.98 2.13 -43.08
C ARG A 316 -46.00 1.76 -44.20
N THR A 317 -45.70 0.47 -44.31
CA THR A 317 -45.53 -0.23 -45.59
C THR A 317 -45.81 -1.71 -45.37
N SER A 318 -47.05 -2.00 -44.97
CA SER A 318 -47.65 -3.32 -45.10
C SER A 318 -48.73 -3.20 -46.19
N ALA A 319 -48.30 -3.29 -47.44
CA ALA A 319 -49.10 -3.67 -48.61
C ALA A 319 -48.28 -3.32 -49.85
N VAL A 320 -47.92 -4.33 -50.64
CA VAL A 320 -48.04 -4.38 -52.10
C VAL A 320 -47.08 -5.43 -52.65
N ALA A 321 -47.67 -6.31 -53.48
CA ALA A 321 -47.06 -7.19 -54.48
C ALA A 321 -46.36 -8.48 -54.04
N VAL A 322 -47.17 -9.53 -53.82
CA VAL A 322 -46.85 -10.88 -54.30
C VAL A 322 -48.10 -11.48 -54.98
N LEU A 323 -48.35 -11.04 -56.21
CA LEU A 323 -48.79 -11.88 -57.34
C LEU A 323 -47.50 -12.03 -58.18
N GLY A 324 -46.95 -13.17 -58.56
CA GLY A 324 -47.55 -14.45 -58.93
C GLY A 324 -47.02 -14.77 -60.33
N ALA A 325 -46.00 -15.63 -60.47
CA ALA A 325 -45.60 -16.24 -61.74
C ALA A 325 -44.69 -17.47 -61.52
N ALA A 326 -45.31 -18.65 -61.69
CA ALA A 326 -44.85 -19.92 -62.24
C ALA A 326 -43.37 -20.39 -62.11
N THR A 327 -43.21 -21.48 -61.35
CA THR A 327 -42.47 -22.77 -61.52
C THR A 327 -41.60 -23.05 -62.78
N PRO A 328 -40.66 -24.04 -62.80
CA PRO A 328 -40.57 -25.23 -61.92
C PRO A 328 -39.16 -25.69 -61.41
N GLU A 329 -39.22 -26.64 -60.47
CA GLU A 329 -38.28 -27.76 -60.21
C GLU A 329 -36.79 -27.49 -60.02
N THR A 330 -36.27 -27.64 -58.79
CA THR A 330 -35.26 -28.69 -58.48
C THR A 330 -35.19 -28.92 -56.96
N GLU A 331 -35.16 -30.18 -56.57
CA GLU A 331 -34.97 -30.71 -55.21
C GLU A 331 -33.62 -30.27 -54.59
N ALA A 332 -33.63 -29.91 -53.30
CA ALA A 332 -32.61 -30.31 -52.32
C ALA A 332 -32.87 -29.65 -50.96
N THR A 333 -33.51 -30.42 -50.09
CA THR A 333 -33.28 -30.58 -48.65
C THR A 333 -32.18 -29.72 -47.99
N PHE A 334 -32.55 -28.81 -47.09
CA PHE A 334 -31.75 -28.54 -45.88
C PHE A 334 -32.59 -27.92 -44.76
N GLU A 335 -32.79 -28.70 -43.69
CA GLU A 335 -33.48 -28.29 -42.47
C GLU A 335 -32.52 -27.53 -41.54
N ILE A 336 -32.94 -26.38 -41.00
CA ILE A 336 -32.35 -25.80 -39.78
C ILE A 336 -33.48 -25.35 -38.85
N PRO A 337 -33.55 -25.86 -37.60
CA PRO A 337 -34.67 -25.58 -36.71
C PRO A 337 -34.53 -24.25 -35.95
N LYS A 338 -35.66 -23.57 -35.84
CA LYS A 338 -35.92 -22.37 -35.04
C LYS A 338 -35.95 -22.70 -33.54
N SER A 339 -35.14 -22.02 -32.73
CA SER A 339 -35.29 -22.06 -31.27
C SER A 339 -36.26 -20.96 -30.79
N ARG A 340 -37.15 -21.39 -29.90
CA ARG A 340 -38.34 -20.68 -29.40
C ARG A 340 -38.00 -19.68 -28.30
N GLN A 341 -38.73 -18.57 -28.35
CA GLN A 341 -38.98 -17.63 -27.26
C GLN A 341 -39.80 -18.26 -26.12
N ALA A 342 -39.54 -17.85 -24.88
CA ALA A 342 -40.52 -17.60 -23.81
C ALA A 342 -39.75 -16.94 -22.64
N LYS A 343 -39.90 -15.66 -22.28
CA LYS A 343 -41.07 -14.89 -21.82
C LYS A 343 -41.75 -15.54 -20.61
N ARG A 344 -41.38 -15.13 -19.39
CA ARG A 344 -42.24 -15.27 -18.20
C ARG A 344 -42.18 -14.04 -17.30
N ARG A 345 -43.39 -13.52 -17.07
CA ARG A 345 -43.81 -12.40 -16.22
C ARG A 345 -43.66 -12.73 -14.73
N GLU A 346 -43.17 -11.74 -13.98
CA GLU A 346 -43.93 -10.94 -13.00
C GLU A 346 -45.02 -11.59 -12.10
N THR A 347 -44.77 -11.41 -10.79
CA THR A 347 -45.69 -10.95 -9.71
C THR A 347 -46.70 -11.94 -9.11
N SER A 348 -46.58 -12.23 -7.81
CA SER A 348 -47.56 -11.77 -6.80
C SER A 348 -47.17 -12.18 -5.37
N GLN A 349 -47.39 -11.22 -4.46
CA GLN A 349 -47.41 -11.33 -3.01
C GLN A 349 -48.44 -12.35 -2.50
N ARG A 350 -48.15 -13.01 -1.37
CA ARG A 350 -49.06 -13.15 -0.20
C ARG A 350 -48.36 -13.85 0.98
N GLU A 351 -48.35 -13.19 2.12
CA GLU A 351 -47.97 -13.66 3.46
C GLU A 351 -49.28 -14.08 4.24
N PRO A 352 -49.24 -14.46 5.52
CA PRO A 352 -48.78 -15.70 6.17
C PRO A 352 -49.94 -16.55 6.76
N SER A 353 -49.68 -17.81 7.11
CA SER A 353 -50.37 -18.51 8.21
C SER A 353 -49.62 -19.77 8.64
N LEU A 354 -49.13 -19.77 9.88
CA LEU A 354 -48.97 -20.95 10.75
C LEU A 354 -50.37 -21.34 11.27
N PRO A 355 -50.68 -22.61 11.59
CA PRO A 355 -50.04 -23.32 12.72
C PRO A 355 -49.91 -24.86 12.56
N GLU A 356 -49.38 -25.48 13.63
CA GLU A 356 -49.74 -26.82 14.13
C GLU A 356 -48.77 -27.98 13.83
N ALA A 357 -47.96 -28.30 14.85
CA ALA A 357 -47.45 -29.64 15.17
C ALA A 357 -48.59 -30.43 15.87
N PRO A 358 -48.59 -31.79 16.01
CA PRO A 358 -47.43 -32.62 16.39
C PRO A 358 -47.44 -34.11 15.89
N ALA A 359 -46.49 -34.89 16.44
CA ALA A 359 -46.41 -36.37 16.49
C ALA A 359 -45.93 -37.06 15.19
N ALA A 360 -45.15 -38.15 15.18
CA ALA A 360 -44.41 -38.94 16.16
C ALA A 360 -43.56 -39.95 15.33
N GLU A 361 -42.44 -40.44 15.90
CA GLU A 361 -41.81 -41.77 15.64
C GLU A 361 -41.27 -42.04 14.20
N THR A 362 -40.19 -42.77 13.90
CA THR A 362 -39.28 -43.73 14.56
C THR A 362 -38.03 -43.91 13.63
N PRO A 363 -36.99 -44.68 14.01
CA PRO A 363 -35.61 -44.51 13.54
C PRO A 363 -35.26 -45.40 12.33
N VAL A 364 -34.30 -44.96 11.50
CA VAL A 364 -33.62 -45.86 10.53
C VAL A 364 -32.11 -45.73 10.64
N LYS A 365 -31.54 -46.91 10.87
CA LYS A 365 -30.16 -47.36 10.97
C LYS A 365 -29.54 -47.46 9.58
N SER A 366 -28.37 -46.84 9.35
CA SER A 366 -27.45 -47.26 8.28
C SER A 366 -25.99 -46.82 8.55
N THR A 367 -25.22 -47.82 8.96
CA THR A 367 -23.88 -48.23 8.47
C THR A 367 -22.89 -47.17 7.95
N PRO A 368 -21.66 -47.10 8.51
CA PRO A 368 -20.55 -46.36 7.93
C PRO A 368 -19.83 -47.17 6.85
N THR A 369 -19.70 -46.58 5.66
CA THR A 369 -18.88 -47.10 4.56
C THR A 369 -17.42 -46.62 4.74
N PRO A 370 -16.41 -47.49 4.56
CA PRO A 370 -15.01 -47.15 4.79
C PRO A 370 -14.43 -46.28 3.67
N ILE A 371 -13.65 -45.27 4.06
CA ILE A 371 -12.88 -44.41 3.16
C ILE A 371 -11.63 -45.19 2.71
N PRO A 372 -11.35 -45.31 1.40
CA PRO A 372 -10.12 -45.91 0.91
C PRO A 372 -8.92 -45.00 1.18
N ALA A 373 -7.83 -45.59 1.66
CA ALA A 373 -6.55 -44.96 1.90
C ALA A 373 -5.98 -44.34 0.61
N ALA A 374 -5.55 -43.08 0.72
CA ALA A 374 -4.76 -42.40 -0.31
C ALA A 374 -3.29 -42.88 -0.23
N PRO A 375 -2.61 -43.07 -1.37
CA PRO A 375 -1.24 -43.58 -1.41
C PRO A 375 -0.19 -42.50 -1.06
N ALA A 376 0.97 -43.01 -0.64
CA ALA A 376 2.15 -42.29 -0.18
C ALA A 376 2.68 -41.28 -1.20
N GLU A 377 2.72 -40.01 -0.81
CA GLU A 377 3.37 -38.89 -1.52
C GLU A 377 4.48 -38.26 -0.64
N ILE A 378 4.91 -38.95 0.41
CA ILE A 378 5.87 -38.42 1.41
C ILE A 378 7.33 -38.82 1.11
N ASP A 379 7.57 -39.86 0.30
CA ASP A 379 8.94 -40.33 0.04
C ASP A 379 9.71 -39.50 -1.01
N GLU A 380 9.05 -38.84 -1.97
CA GLU A 380 9.75 -38.02 -2.98
C GLU A 380 10.36 -36.72 -2.42
N LEU A 381 9.74 -36.14 -1.37
CA LEU A 381 10.28 -34.91 -0.75
C LEU A 381 11.51 -35.20 0.11
N ALA A 382 11.59 -36.38 0.72
CA ALA A 382 12.75 -36.79 1.51
C ALA A 382 13.96 -37.17 0.62
N GLU A 383 13.71 -37.64 -0.61
CA GLU A 383 14.77 -37.96 -1.58
C GLU A 383 15.34 -36.69 -2.22
N LEU A 384 14.51 -35.67 -2.43
CA LEU A 384 14.93 -34.33 -2.90
C LEU A 384 15.78 -33.57 -1.86
N GLU A 385 15.49 -33.68 -0.57
CA GLU A 385 16.33 -33.08 0.48
C GLU A 385 17.71 -33.77 0.57
N ARG A 386 17.79 -35.09 0.37
CA ARG A 386 19.09 -35.79 0.39
C ARG A 386 19.99 -35.43 -0.78
N MET A 387 19.44 -35.23 -1.98
CA MET A 387 20.23 -34.79 -3.13
C MET A 387 20.77 -33.37 -2.96
N ALA A 388 20.03 -32.49 -2.27
CA ALA A 388 20.50 -31.12 -2.01
C ALA A 388 21.66 -31.05 -1.01
N ASP A 389 21.69 -31.96 -0.03
CA ASP A 389 22.78 -32.04 0.95
C ASP A 389 24.08 -32.64 0.37
N GLU A 390 23.98 -33.59 -0.56
CA GLU A 390 25.16 -34.16 -1.25
C GLU A 390 25.85 -33.16 -2.18
N ASP A 391 25.09 -32.30 -2.88
CA ASP A 391 25.65 -31.23 -3.71
C ASP A 391 26.35 -30.15 -2.87
N ALA A 392 25.85 -29.87 -1.66
CA ALA A 392 26.47 -28.92 -0.74
C ALA A 392 27.80 -29.42 -0.17
N GLN A 393 27.93 -30.73 0.08
CA GLN A 393 29.19 -31.35 0.52
C GLN A 393 30.23 -31.39 -0.59
N HIS A 394 29.84 -31.70 -1.83
CA HIS A 394 30.78 -31.67 -2.96
C HIS A 394 31.32 -30.26 -3.27
N ALA A 395 30.52 -29.21 -3.05
CA ALA A 395 30.97 -27.83 -3.20
C ALA A 395 31.96 -27.40 -2.10
N ALA A 396 31.81 -27.91 -0.87
CA ALA A 396 32.72 -27.63 0.23
C ALA A 396 34.10 -28.30 0.02
N ASP A 397 34.11 -29.53 -0.49
CA ASP A 397 35.36 -30.28 -0.74
C ASP A 397 36.14 -29.71 -1.94
N GLN A 398 35.47 -29.16 -2.96
CA GLN A 398 36.16 -28.46 -4.06
C GLN A 398 36.77 -27.12 -3.62
N ALA A 399 36.19 -26.44 -2.64
CA ALA A 399 36.76 -25.21 -2.08
C ALA A 399 38.04 -25.46 -1.27
N ALA A 400 38.18 -26.64 -0.64
CA ALA A 400 39.35 -27.01 0.14
C ALA A 400 40.60 -27.31 -0.72
N HIS A 401 40.42 -27.71 -1.98
CA HIS A 401 41.54 -28.08 -2.87
C HIS A 401 42.08 -26.93 -3.73
N THR A 402 41.52 -25.71 -3.63
CA THR A 402 41.89 -24.58 -4.51
C THR A 402 42.47 -23.38 -3.75
N ALA A 403 43.22 -23.62 -2.67
CA ALA A 403 43.98 -22.58 -1.97
C ALA A 403 45.49 -22.69 -2.29
N PRO A 404 46.07 -21.76 -3.08
CA PRO A 404 47.51 -21.73 -3.29
C PRO A 404 48.24 -21.29 -2.01
N ALA A 405 49.30 -22.03 -1.67
CA ALA A 405 50.18 -21.77 -0.54
C ALA A 405 50.82 -20.38 -0.66
N ALA A 406 50.38 -19.44 0.18
CA ALA A 406 51.04 -18.15 0.35
C ALA A 406 52.07 -18.25 1.49
N GLU A 407 53.33 -17.98 1.14
CA GLU A 407 54.46 -17.88 2.06
C GLU A 407 54.19 -16.92 3.22
N SER A 408 54.35 -17.45 4.43
CA SER A 408 54.32 -16.74 5.70
C SER A 408 55.60 -15.92 5.89
N ILE A 409 55.50 -14.59 5.71
CA ILE A 409 56.48 -13.64 6.26
C ILE A 409 55.86 -12.98 7.49
N VAL A 410 56.33 -13.40 8.66
CA VAL A 410 56.04 -12.82 9.97
C VAL A 410 56.83 -11.53 10.14
N PRO A 411 56.21 -10.47 10.69
CA PRO A 411 56.92 -9.71 11.70
C PRO A 411 56.08 -9.55 12.98
N LYS A 412 56.68 -10.03 14.08
CA LYS A 412 56.34 -9.67 15.46
C LYS A 412 56.44 -8.16 15.63
N SER A 413 55.37 -7.51 16.10
CA SER A 413 55.53 -6.33 16.95
C SER A 413 54.42 -6.30 18.00
N HIS A 414 54.87 -6.35 19.25
CA HIS A 414 54.07 -6.09 20.44
C HIS A 414 53.66 -4.62 20.43
N PHE A 415 52.36 -4.32 20.43
CA PHE A 415 51.86 -3.05 20.95
C PHE A 415 50.57 -3.29 21.73
N ARG A 416 50.74 -3.31 23.06
CA ARG A 416 49.69 -3.42 24.06
C ARG A 416 49.32 -1.99 24.47
N ILE A 417 48.14 -1.53 24.08
CA ILE A 417 47.56 -0.28 24.58
C ILE A 417 46.50 -0.66 25.60
N ASP A 418 46.85 -0.53 26.87
CA ASP A 418 45.91 -0.38 27.97
C ASP A 418 45.33 1.04 27.91
N SER A 419 44.01 1.16 27.73
CA SER A 419 43.29 2.42 27.94
C SER A 419 42.10 2.18 28.85
N ARG A 420 42.38 2.18 30.16
CA ARG A 420 41.42 2.57 31.18
C ARG A 420 41.20 4.08 31.07
N HIS A 421 39.98 4.50 30.83
CA HIS A 421 39.56 5.86 31.13
C HIS A 421 38.29 5.82 31.97
N GLU A 422 38.45 6.31 33.20
CA GLU A 422 37.38 6.61 34.14
C GLU A 422 36.50 7.74 33.61
N PRO A 423 35.19 7.75 33.94
CA PRO A 423 34.33 8.89 33.69
C PRO A 423 34.55 9.97 34.76
N MET A 424 34.82 11.18 34.31
CA MET A 424 34.90 12.38 35.13
C MET A 424 33.48 12.90 35.39
N GLU A 425 33.04 12.83 36.65
CA GLU A 425 31.97 13.65 37.21
C GLU A 425 32.39 15.12 37.21
N LEU A 426 31.47 16.02 36.86
CA LEU A 426 31.41 17.45 37.21
C LEU A 426 30.02 17.93 36.75
N GLU A 427 29.08 18.06 37.68
CA GLU A 427 28.73 19.28 38.43
C GLU A 427 27.56 20.05 37.80
N ASP A 428 26.43 19.88 38.49
CA ASP A 428 25.42 20.89 38.84
C ASP A 428 25.66 22.32 38.35
N VAL A 429 24.79 22.80 37.46
CA VAL A 429 24.38 24.21 37.44
C VAL A 429 22.86 24.25 37.40
N SER A 430 22.31 24.53 38.58
CA SER A 430 20.91 24.82 38.84
C SER A 430 20.58 26.28 38.53
N GLN A 431 19.36 26.47 38.03
CA GLN A 431 18.41 27.53 38.39
C GLN A 431 18.77 29.03 38.23
N ALA A 432 18.08 29.68 37.28
CA ALA A 432 17.21 30.84 37.52
C ALA A 432 16.53 31.22 36.18
N GLN A 433 15.24 30.93 35.98
CA GLN A 433 14.09 31.82 36.25
C GLN A 433 14.13 33.19 35.56
N HIS A 434 13.28 33.35 34.55
CA HIS A 434 12.38 34.49 34.28
C HIS A 434 11.58 34.14 33.01
N GLU A 435 10.39 33.55 33.11
CA GLU A 435 9.09 34.21 33.25
C GLU A 435 8.87 35.46 32.37
N ALA A 436 7.73 35.41 31.67
CA ALA A 436 6.95 36.50 31.08
C ALA A 436 7.42 37.13 29.76
N SER A 437 6.86 36.63 28.65
CA SER A 437 6.19 37.54 27.70
C SER A 437 5.13 36.81 26.85
N GLN A 438 3.89 36.88 27.35
CA GLN A 438 2.71 36.96 26.50
C GLN A 438 2.75 38.31 25.76
N LYS A 439 2.72 38.28 24.42
CA LYS A 439 2.19 39.32 23.52
C LYS A 439 2.02 38.63 22.16
N SER A 440 0.79 38.33 21.74
CA SER A 440 -0.14 39.22 21.04
C SER A 440 0.38 39.65 19.66
N SER A 441 -0.49 39.51 18.66
CA SER A 441 -0.33 39.82 17.23
C SER A 441 0.61 38.83 16.48
N ASP A 442 0.27 38.29 15.33
CA ASP A 442 -0.37 39.00 14.23
C ASP A 442 -1.36 38.14 13.45
N ASN A 443 -2.49 38.78 13.18
CA ASN A 443 -3.60 38.35 12.38
C ASN A 443 -3.35 38.97 11.00
N SER A 444 -3.13 38.19 9.96
CA SER A 444 -3.07 38.70 8.59
C SER A 444 -3.99 37.90 7.69
N ASP A 445 -5.19 38.44 7.54
CA ASP A 445 -5.80 38.78 6.26
C ASP A 445 -5.74 37.71 5.17
N TYR A 446 -6.82 36.95 5.09
CA TYR A 446 -7.33 36.44 3.84
C TYR A 446 -8.81 36.82 3.75
N GLU A 447 -9.05 38.07 3.36
CA GLU A 447 -10.34 38.52 2.85
C GLU A 447 -10.52 37.88 1.46
N GLY A 448 -11.34 36.83 1.43
CA GLY A 448 -11.95 36.34 0.21
C GLY A 448 -13.41 36.73 0.25
N GLU A 449 -13.76 37.75 -0.53
CA GLU A 449 -15.12 38.21 -0.81
C GLU A 449 -15.97 37.05 -1.33
N ASP A 450 -16.80 36.49 -0.45
CA ASP A 450 -18.03 35.77 -0.80
C ASP A 450 -19.17 36.49 -0.05
N ASP A 451 -19.41 37.74 -0.44
CA ASP A 451 -20.62 38.48 -0.10
C ASP A 451 -21.78 37.93 -0.92
N ASP A 452 -22.50 36.97 -0.35
CA ASP A 452 -23.97 36.91 -0.37
C ASP A 452 -24.44 35.69 0.45
N ASP A 453 -25.43 35.90 1.33
CA ASP A 453 -26.12 34.91 2.20
C ASP A 453 -25.59 34.66 3.64
N SER A 454 -24.96 35.64 4.29
CA SER A 454 -24.63 35.55 5.74
C SER A 454 -25.81 35.88 6.69
N SER A 455 -26.91 36.47 6.19
CA SER A 455 -28.06 36.89 7.02
C SER A 455 -28.89 35.73 7.61
N GLY A 456 -28.77 34.51 7.09
CA GLY A 456 -29.57 33.36 7.54
C GLY A 456 -28.94 32.48 8.64
N ARG A 457 -27.66 32.69 9.00
CA ARG A 457 -26.94 31.77 9.92
C ARG A 457 -27.06 32.12 11.40
N ALA A 458 -27.41 33.37 11.75
CA ALA A 458 -27.55 33.79 13.14
C ALA A 458 -28.72 33.08 13.85
N ASP A 459 -29.85 32.87 13.15
CA ASP A 459 -31.07 32.26 13.71
C ASP A 459 -30.98 30.74 13.96
N LEU A 460 -29.87 30.10 13.58
CA LEU A 460 -29.70 28.66 13.74
C LEU A 460 -28.96 28.28 15.04
N LYS A 461 -28.38 29.24 15.77
CA LYS A 461 -27.68 29.00 17.04
C LYS A 461 -28.69 28.64 18.14
N GLY A 462 -28.53 27.48 18.78
CA GLY A 462 -29.44 26.98 19.84
C GLY A 462 -30.45 25.91 19.42
N LEU A 463 -30.70 25.72 18.12
CA LEU A 463 -31.61 24.68 17.63
C LEU A 463 -30.95 23.29 17.56
N SER A 464 -31.71 22.25 17.94
CA SER A 464 -31.30 20.86 17.76
C SER A 464 -31.00 20.54 16.29
N LYS A 465 -30.07 19.61 16.04
CA LYS A 465 -29.68 19.17 14.68
C LYS A 465 -30.89 18.75 13.83
N LYS A 466 -31.96 18.24 14.45
CA LYS A 466 -33.22 17.86 13.79
C LYS A 466 -34.06 19.09 13.40
N GLN A 467 -34.11 20.11 14.25
CA GLN A 467 -34.82 21.37 13.99
C GLN A 467 -34.12 22.18 12.90
N ARG A 468 -32.78 22.28 12.92
CA ARG A 468 -32.02 22.93 11.82
C ARG A 468 -32.31 22.30 10.46
N ARG A 469 -32.40 20.96 10.40
CA ARG A 469 -32.74 20.26 9.14
C ARG A 469 -34.15 20.58 8.65
N ARG A 470 -35.14 20.68 9.54
CA ARG A 470 -36.51 21.07 9.18
C ARG A 470 -36.59 22.50 8.66
N LEU A 471 -35.93 23.44 9.33
CA LEU A 471 -35.94 24.86 8.97
C LEU A 471 -35.31 25.11 7.59
N ILE A 472 -34.17 24.46 7.30
CA ILE A 472 -33.55 24.51 5.97
C ILE A 472 -34.46 23.90 4.89
N GLN A 473 -35.23 22.87 5.23
CA GLN A 473 -36.13 22.21 4.30
C GLN A 473 -37.36 23.08 3.98
N GLU A 474 -37.88 23.82 4.97
CA GLU A 474 -38.94 24.82 4.78
C GLU A 474 -38.47 26.03 3.97
N GLN A 475 -37.27 26.58 4.23
CA GLN A 475 -36.72 27.68 3.45
C GLN A 475 -36.59 27.31 1.97
N ARG A 476 -36.05 26.11 1.67
CA ARG A 476 -35.97 25.60 0.30
C ARG A 476 -37.34 25.35 -0.34
N ALA A 477 -38.36 25.00 0.45
CA ALA A 477 -39.72 24.84 -0.06
C ALA A 477 -40.33 26.21 -0.42
N ARG A 478 -40.11 27.24 0.39
CA ARG A 478 -40.54 28.62 0.12
C ARG A 478 -39.85 29.22 -1.10
N GLU A 479 -38.54 29.02 -1.25
CA GLU A 479 -37.81 29.46 -2.45
C GLU A 479 -38.34 28.80 -3.74
N ARG A 480 -38.70 27.51 -3.67
CA ARG A 480 -39.31 26.81 -4.81
C ARG A 480 -40.71 27.34 -5.15
N ALA A 481 -41.49 27.70 -4.13
CA ALA A 481 -42.80 28.30 -4.34
C ALA A 481 -42.67 29.69 -4.99
N ASN A 482 -41.72 30.51 -4.52
CA ASN A 482 -41.49 31.86 -5.07
C ASN A 482 -40.87 31.85 -6.48
N ARG A 483 -40.13 30.81 -6.87
CA ARG A 483 -39.61 30.68 -8.25
C ARG A 483 -40.62 30.13 -9.25
N GLY A 484 -41.79 29.69 -8.79
CA GLY A 484 -42.86 29.13 -9.63
C GLY A 484 -44.01 30.10 -9.91
N GLN A 485 -43.94 31.32 -9.39
CA GLN A 485 -44.75 32.48 -9.76
C GLN A 485 -43.93 33.37 -10.68
#